data_AF-A0A150K2T4-F1
#
_entry.id   AF-A0A150K2T4-F1
#
_cell.length_a   1.000
_cell.length_b   1.000
_cell.length_c   1.000
_cell.angle_alpha   90.00
_cell.angle_beta   90.00
_cell.angle_gamma   90.00
#
_symmetry.space_group_name_H-M   'P 1'
#
loop_
_entity.id
_entity.type
_entity.pdbx_description
1 polymer ?
#
loop_
_entity_poly.entity_id
_entity_poly.type
_entity_poly.pdbx_seq_one_letter_code
_entity_poly.pdbx_strand_id
1 'polypeptide(L)'
;MGTKTLFLPYRWTVVIHESYHLYTNQEDQYAFAVLDGELDTVVAFSVNDASVKVSNCGYDVNLDINVDTRLITIGHEPERE
;
A
#
# COMPACT_ATOMS: atom_id res chain seq x y z
N MET A 1 -13.15 12.05 5.12
CA MET A 1 -12.26 11.09 4.43
C MET A 1 -10.98 10.98 5.23
N GLY A 2 -10.80 9.89 5.97
CA GLY A 2 -9.60 9.64 6.77
C GLY A 2 -8.60 8.76 6.03
N THR A 3 -7.31 8.96 6.35
CA THR A 3 -6.23 8.03 6.00
C THR A 3 -5.66 7.44 7.27
N LYS A 4 -5.11 6.24 7.20
CA LYS A 4 -4.29 5.66 8.28
C LYS A 4 -2.87 5.41 7.82
N THR A 5 -1.96 5.56 8.77
CA THR A 5 -0.52 5.36 8.58
C THR A 5 -0.10 4.07 9.26
N LEU A 6 0.62 3.22 8.54
CA LEU A 6 1.13 1.94 9.02
C LEU A 6 2.64 1.89 8.79
N PHE A 7 3.36 1.33 9.75
CA PHE A 7 4.82 1.20 9.68
C PHE A 7 5.17 -0.22 9.24
N LEU A 8 6.05 -0.30 8.26
CA LEU A 8 6.53 -1.53 7.65
C LEU A 8 8.02 -1.75 8.01
N PRO A 9 8.58 -2.94 7.75
CA PRO A 9 10.01 -3.19 7.87
C PRO A 9 10.85 -2.17 7.10
N TYR A 10 12.11 -2.05 7.50
CA TYR A 10 13.07 -1.11 6.92
C TYR A 10 12.63 0.36 6.95
N ARG A 11 11.84 0.75 7.96
CA ARG A 11 11.35 2.13 8.15
C ARG A 11 10.48 2.63 7.00
N TRP A 12 9.92 1.72 6.20
CA TRP A 12 8.89 2.08 5.25
C TRP A 12 7.62 2.48 5.98
N THR A 13 6.94 3.46 5.43
CA THR A 13 5.64 3.93 5.90
C THR A 13 4.66 3.78 4.76
N VAL A 14 3.49 3.20 5.03
CA VAL A 14 2.40 3.15 4.07
C VAL A 14 1.20 3.94 4.59
N VAL A 15 0.67 4.80 3.74
CA VAL A 15 -0.53 5.61 3.99
C VAL A 15 -1.62 5.10 3.07
N ILE A 16 -2.71 4.63 3.67
CA ILE A 16 -3.86 4.06 2.95
C ILE A 16 -5.16 4.70 3.41
N HIS A 17 -6.20 4.61 2.59
CA HIS A 17 -7.55 4.99 2.98
C HIS A 17 -8.00 4.22 4.24
N GLU A 18 -8.78 4.85 5.11
CA GLU A 18 -9.15 4.27 6.41
C GLU A 18 -9.91 2.94 6.29
N SER A 19 -10.73 2.79 5.24
CA SER A 19 -11.50 1.57 4.93
C SER A 19 -10.66 0.44 4.34
N TYR A 20 -9.42 0.69 3.93
CA TYR A 20 -8.57 -0.33 3.32
C TYR A 20 -7.89 -1.19 4.38
N HIS A 21 -7.57 -2.43 4.02
CA HIS A 21 -6.91 -3.38 4.90
C HIS A 21 -5.51 -3.70 4.39
N LEU A 22 -4.52 -3.70 5.28
CA LEU A 22 -3.17 -4.15 4.97
C LEU A 22 -2.96 -5.56 5.52
N TYR A 23 -2.56 -6.48 4.65
CA TYR A 23 -2.16 -7.84 5.00
C TYR A 23 -0.68 -8.05 4.70
N THR A 24 -0.04 -8.89 5.49
CA THR A 24 1.33 -9.38 5.26
C THR A 24 1.26 -10.86 4.90
N ASN A 25 2.13 -11.31 4.00
CA ASN A 25 2.26 -12.73 3.72
C ASN A 25 2.91 -13.44 4.93
N GLN A 26 2.43 -14.64 5.29
CA GLN A 26 2.99 -15.44 6.38
C GLN A 26 4.34 -16.08 6.00
N GLU A 27 4.54 -16.39 4.72
CA GLU A 27 5.79 -16.99 4.22
C GLU A 27 6.86 -15.94 3.91
N ASP A 28 6.43 -14.69 3.62
CA ASP A 28 7.31 -13.56 3.36
C ASP A 28 6.82 -12.31 4.10
N GLN A 29 7.43 -12.03 5.25
CA GLN A 29 7.09 -10.87 6.11
C GLN A 29 7.39 -9.50 5.46
N TYR A 30 8.00 -9.48 4.28
CA TYR A 30 8.29 -8.26 3.53
C TYR A 30 7.36 -8.06 2.34
N ALA A 31 6.42 -8.98 2.11
CA ALA A 31 5.39 -8.89 1.08
C ALA A 31 4.04 -8.53 1.70
N PHE A 32 3.40 -7.53 1.11
CA PHE A 32 2.18 -6.89 1.58
C PHE A 32 1.12 -6.85 0.48
N ALA A 33 -0.14 -6.91 0.91
CA ALA A 33 -1.30 -6.66 0.06
C ALA A 33 -2.23 -5.65 0.74
N VAL A 34 -2.64 -4.63 -0.01
CA VAL A 34 -3.66 -3.68 0.37
C VAL A 34 -4.95 -4.08 -0.31
N LEU A 35 -5.97 -4.32 0.48
CA LEU A 35 -7.31 -4.71 0.06
C LEU A 35 -8.28 -3.57 0.36
N ASP A 36 -9.33 -3.44 -0.45
CA ASP A 36 -10.40 -2.49 -0.18
C ASP A 36 -11.41 -3.02 0.86
N GLY A 37 -12.53 -2.30 1.02
CA GLY A 37 -13.59 -2.70 1.95
C GLY A 37 -14.36 -3.97 1.55
N GLU A 38 -14.28 -4.38 0.28
CA GLU A 38 -14.87 -5.62 -0.24
C GLU A 38 -13.85 -6.78 -0.26
N LEU A 39 -12.65 -6.53 0.25
CA LEU A 39 -11.51 -7.46 0.28
C LEU A 39 -10.91 -7.76 -1.10
N ASP A 40 -11.15 -6.89 -2.08
CA ASP A 40 -10.48 -6.97 -3.38
C ASP A 40 -9.10 -6.35 -3.31
N THR A 41 -8.12 -6.97 -3.99
CA THR A 41 -6.73 -6.53 -3.94
C THR A 41 -6.54 -5.26 -4.76
N VAL A 42 -6.18 -4.18 -4.08
CA VAL A 42 -5.89 -2.86 -4.66
C VAL A 42 -4.44 -2.81 -5.12
N VAL A 43 -3.49 -3.15 -4.23
CA VAL A 43 -2.05 -3.19 -4.54
C VAL A 43 -1.41 -4.35 -3.79
N ALA A 44 -0.54 -5.10 -4.47
CA ALA A 44 0.38 -6.04 -3.82
C ALA A 44 1.83 -5.61 -4.09
N PHE A 45 2.63 -5.52 -3.04
CA PHE A 45 4.01 -5.05 -3.12
C PHE A 45 4.90 -5.72 -2.10
N SER A 46 6.21 -5.73 -2.33
CA SER A 46 7.20 -6.06 -1.31
C SER A 46 8.21 -4.94 -1.14
N VAL A 47 8.80 -4.86 0.05
CA VAL A 47 9.79 -3.83 0.38
C VAL A 47 11.12 -4.47 0.77
N ASN A 48 12.22 -3.79 0.47
CA ASN A 48 13.51 -4.04 1.09
C ASN A 48 14.07 -2.71 1.62
N ASP A 49 15.33 -2.68 2.03
CA ASP A 49 15.93 -1.48 2.60
C ASP A 49 16.14 -0.33 1.61
N ALA A 50 16.02 -0.57 0.30
CA ALA A 50 16.35 0.41 -0.74
C ALA A 50 15.26 0.62 -1.80
N SER A 51 14.25 -0.24 -1.88
CA SER A 51 13.29 -0.26 -2.98
C SER A 51 11.95 -0.88 -2.58
N VAL A 52 10.93 -0.58 -3.38
CA VAL A 52 9.63 -1.25 -3.38
C VAL A 52 9.46 -1.97 -4.70
N LYS A 53 9.05 -3.23 -4.65
CA LYS A 53 8.65 -4.00 -5.83
C LYS A 53 7.14 -4.14 -5.84
N VAL A 54 6.49 -3.57 -6.84
CA VAL A 54 5.04 -3.71 -7.03
C VAL A 54 4.79 -4.97 -7.88
N SER A 55 3.99 -5.89 -7.36
CA SER A 55 3.65 -7.17 -8.00
C SER A 55 2.26 -7.14 -8.62
N ASN A 56 1.34 -6.36 -8.05
CA ASN A 56 0.00 -6.12 -8.58
C ASN A 56 -0.44 -4.70 -8.24
N CYS A 57 -1.13 -4.04 -9.15
CA CYS A 57 -1.73 -2.72 -8.95
C CYS A 57 -3.00 -2.63 -9.78
N GLY A 58 -4.12 -2.31 -9.13
CA GLY A 58 -5.38 -2.02 -9.81
C GLY A 58 -5.23 -0.86 -10.79
N TYR A 59 -6.03 -0.88 -11.86
CA TYR A 59 -5.92 0.07 -12.98
C TYR A 59 -6.16 1.52 -12.56
N ASP A 60 -7.06 1.76 -11.61
CA ASP A 60 -7.46 3.10 -11.17
C ASP A 60 -6.91 3.47 -9.78
N VAL A 61 -5.81 2.84 -9.36
CA VAL A 61 -5.21 3.12 -8.05
C VAL A 61 -4.25 4.29 -8.13
N ASN A 62 -4.43 5.28 -7.25
CA ASN A 62 -3.47 6.36 -7.08
C ASN A 62 -2.33 5.90 -6.16
N LEU A 63 -1.27 5.36 -6.77
CA LEU A 63 -0.07 4.88 -6.07
C LEU A 63 1.10 5.87 -6.26
N ASP A 64 1.60 6.42 -5.15
CA ASP A 64 2.82 7.22 -5.10
C ASP A 64 3.87 6.55 -4.20
N ILE A 65 5.12 6.48 -4.66
CA ILE A 65 6.22 5.86 -3.93
C ILE A 65 7.41 6.83 -3.91
N ASN A 66 7.68 7.38 -2.72
CA ASN A 66 8.86 8.18 -2.48
C ASN A 66 9.93 7.34 -1.76
N VAL A 67 10.98 6.98 -2.49
CA VAL A 67 12.07 6.14 -1.96
C VAL A 67 12.96 6.89 -0.99
N ASP A 68 13.18 8.20 -1.20
CA ASP A 68 14.02 9.03 -0.33
C ASP A 68 13.44 9.14 1.08
N THR A 69 12.12 9.29 1.18
CA THR A 69 11.40 9.36 2.46
C THR A 69 10.85 8.02 2.93
N ARG A 70 11.03 6.94 2.14
CA ARG A 70 10.47 5.60 2.37
C ARG A 70 8.95 5.63 2.63
N LEU A 71 8.23 6.39 1.81
CA LEU A 71 6.79 6.58 1.93
C LEU A 71 6.08 5.97 0.72
N ILE A 72 5.07 5.16 0.99
CA ILE A 72 4.14 4.60 0.01
C ILE A 72 2.77 5.19 0.30
N THR A 73 2.15 5.84 -0.67
CA THR A 73 0.81 6.40 -0.55
C THR A 73 -0.11 5.69 -1.52
N ILE A 74 -1.20 5.12 -1.01
CA ILE A 74 -2.24 4.45 -1.79
C ILE A 74 -3.55 5.20 -1.54
N GLY A 75 -3.88 6.08 -2.48
CA GLY A 75 -5.11 6.83 -2.50
C GLY A 75 -6.27 6.02 -3.07
N HIS A 76 -7.48 6.41 -2.69
CA HIS A 76 -8.70 6.05 -3.41
C HIS A 76 -8.85 6.94 -4.65
N GLU A 77 -9.55 6.50 -5.69
CA GLU A 77 -9.97 7.40 -6.78
C GLU A 77 -10.64 8.65 -6.20
N PRO A 78 -10.52 9.82 -6.84
CA PRO A 78 -11.49 10.88 -6.59
C PRO A 78 -12.88 10.30 -6.92
N GLU A 79 -13.84 10.42 -5.99
CA GLU A 79 -15.23 10.09 -6.27
C GLU A 79 -15.60 10.73 -7.61
N ARG A 80 -15.96 9.92 -8.62
CA ARG A 80 -16.53 10.46 -9.84
C ARG A 80 -17.80 11.21 -9.42
N GLU A 81 -17.78 12.53 -9.56
CA GLU A 81 -18.94 13.41 -9.40
C GLU A 81 -20.14 12.93 -10.23
#